data_AF-A0A2Z5X4Y6-F1
#
_entry.id   AF-A0A2Z5X4Y6-F1
#
_cell.length_a   1.000
_cell.length_b   1.000
_cell.length_c   1.000
_cell.angle_alpha   90.00
_cell.angle_beta   90.00
_cell.angle_gamma   90.00
#
_symmetry.space_group_name_H-M   'P 1'
#
loop_
_entity.id
_entity.type
_entity.pdbx_description
1 polymer ?
#
loop_
_entity_poly.entity_id
_entity_poly.type
_entity_poly.pdbx_seq_one_letter_code
_entity_poly.pdbx_strand_id
1 'polypeptide(L)'
;MSDKLEMLKEILSKKLPPEQVESLMSELAIAFGNASVGDNLDLIKKILSKKLPPEQVESLISDLVIAFGNASVAIKGDATEALILTGNQNIIGDNNHFFITSNNKPIQFQSIEMHKLEMRKKLEDFYDDPNLNAFKPRLKILIEDVVFLPQYSEVCEIIIKIFQGISQDSYKRQSLQSSIIRANQGAYIQSNSSEKEIFERNRDFISHFIGKTVPIVTLIMNTNEAIELTQEIIFTEFYYPENLLNYFRELQVILEKNLFADWINRYKQTPEEWQPFDSDSESISKIISQILDQPDLPLFIPIFIDIRVINEPQNRNTLKQLREHGCILIIDSISIQHPKLFKAFHQSALDINPKTSVITLVPNDTIDKTIQNMIGMIQLSTLDMEISKRQNDIGEFGKCQKSSNKIKFQQWLRHQIDTVYISRNDHKQNISSLFFQHYSSY
;
A
#
# COMPACT_ATOMS: atom_id res chain seq x y z
N MET A 1 41.49 40.03 11.67
CA MET A 1 41.31 40.89 12.86
C MET A 1 40.87 42.29 12.47
N SER A 2 41.51 42.91 11.45
CA SER A 2 41.10 44.22 10.88
C SER A 2 39.60 44.29 10.54
N ASP A 3 39.09 43.31 9.79
CA ASP A 3 37.71 43.33 9.28
C ASP A 3 36.64 43.29 10.40
N LYS A 4 36.92 42.60 11.51
CA LYS A 4 36.01 42.52 12.66
C LYS A 4 35.94 43.83 13.44
N LEU A 5 37.08 44.51 13.60
CA LEU A 5 37.14 45.82 14.25
C LEU A 5 36.49 46.89 13.36
N GLU A 6 36.63 46.79 12.05
CA GLU A 6 36.00 47.71 11.10
C GLU A 6 34.47 47.55 11.10
N MET A 7 33.97 46.31 11.08
CA MET A 7 32.54 46.02 11.20
C MET A 7 31.96 46.49 12.54
N LEU A 8 32.69 46.28 13.65
CA LEU A 8 32.26 46.72 14.97
C LEU A 8 32.25 48.25 15.08
N LYS A 9 33.24 48.93 14.48
CA LYS A 9 33.26 50.39 14.37
C LYS A 9 32.06 50.91 13.60
N GLU A 10 31.70 50.26 12.49
CA GLU A 10 30.53 50.61 11.70
C GLU A 10 29.24 50.51 12.52
N ILE A 11 29.05 49.40 13.25
CA ILE A 11 27.86 49.17 14.10
C ILE A 11 27.78 50.20 15.22
N LEU A 12 28.89 50.45 15.93
CA LEU A 12 28.93 51.45 17.00
C LEU A 12 28.66 52.87 16.48
N SER A 13 29.19 53.22 15.30
CA SER A 13 29.01 54.55 14.70
C SER A 13 27.57 54.89 14.33
N LYS A 14 26.71 53.87 14.14
CA LYS A 14 25.28 54.05 13.88
C LYS A 14 24.48 54.40 15.13
N LYS A 15 25.00 54.08 16.33
CA LYS A 15 24.24 54.14 17.59
C LYS A 15 24.84 55.07 18.65
N LEU A 16 26.11 55.41 18.54
CA LEU A 16 26.83 56.18 19.55
C LEU A 16 27.48 57.43 18.95
N PRO A 17 27.60 58.53 19.74
CA PRO A 17 28.36 59.71 19.34
C PRO A 17 29.83 59.37 19.02
N PRO A 18 30.48 60.08 18.09
CA PRO A 18 31.85 59.78 17.65
C PRO A 18 32.87 59.64 18.79
N GLU A 19 32.77 60.51 19.81
CA GLU A 19 33.67 60.52 20.97
C GLU A 19 33.57 59.21 21.80
N GLN A 20 32.36 58.63 21.90
CA GLN A 20 32.15 57.36 22.59
C GLN A 20 32.63 56.18 21.74
N VAL A 21 32.45 56.25 20.42
CA VAL A 21 32.94 55.23 19.49
C VAL A 21 34.45 55.13 19.54
N GLU A 22 35.18 56.25 19.49
CA GLU A 22 36.65 56.24 19.59
C GLU A 22 37.14 55.71 20.94
N SER A 23 36.49 56.13 22.03
CA SER A 23 36.82 55.65 23.38
C SER A 23 36.56 54.15 23.56
N LEU A 24 35.53 53.59 22.92
CA LEU A 24 35.22 52.15 22.96
C LEU A 24 36.12 51.35 22.02
N MET A 25 36.42 51.87 20.83
CA MET A 25 37.27 51.18 19.84
C MET A 25 38.70 51.00 20.34
N SER A 26 39.24 51.92 21.13
CA SER A 26 40.57 51.75 21.73
C SER A 26 40.62 50.60 22.75
N GLU A 27 39.62 50.48 23.62
CA GLU A 27 39.53 49.37 24.59
C GLU A 27 39.22 48.03 23.91
N LEU A 28 38.34 48.03 22.92
CA LEU A 28 38.00 46.83 22.16
C LEU A 28 39.17 46.34 21.31
N ALA A 29 39.96 47.23 20.69
CA ALA A 29 41.16 46.84 19.96
C ALA A 29 42.18 46.11 20.86
N ILE A 30 42.34 46.55 22.11
CA ILE A 30 43.19 45.88 23.11
C ILE A 30 42.60 44.53 23.50
N ALA A 31 41.28 44.47 23.73
CA ALA A 31 40.58 43.25 24.12
C ALA A 31 40.64 42.15 23.04
N PHE A 32 40.42 42.51 21.78
CA PHE A 32 40.45 41.58 20.65
C PHE A 32 41.86 41.06 20.32
N GLY A 33 42.93 41.73 20.78
CA GLY A 33 44.30 41.28 20.59
C GLY A 33 44.68 40.02 21.37
N ASN A 34 43.90 39.66 22.40
CA ASN A 34 44.30 38.67 23.41
C ASN A 34 43.33 37.47 23.56
N ALA A 35 42.22 37.39 22.81
CA ALA A 35 41.14 36.43 23.09
C ALA A 35 40.65 35.62 21.88
N SER A 36 40.19 34.39 22.15
CA SER A 36 39.57 33.48 21.18
C SER A 36 38.14 33.95 20.81
N VAL A 37 37.60 33.50 19.67
CA VAL A 37 36.35 34.05 19.08
C VAL A 37 35.13 33.94 20.00
N GLY A 38 35.01 32.89 20.81
CA GLY A 38 33.88 32.69 21.74
C GLY A 38 33.95 33.58 22.98
N ASP A 39 35.16 33.82 23.50
CA ASP A 39 35.39 34.63 24.72
C ASP A 39 35.15 36.13 24.50
N ASN A 40 35.01 36.55 23.23
CA ASN A 40 34.93 37.96 22.87
C ASN A 40 33.56 38.58 23.20
N LEU A 41 32.44 37.86 23.14
CA LEU A 41 31.11 38.48 23.37
C LEU A 41 30.89 38.89 24.82
N ASP A 42 31.26 38.04 25.78
CA ASP A 42 31.17 38.38 27.20
C ASP A 42 32.11 39.52 27.58
N LEU A 43 33.31 39.54 26.98
CA LEU A 43 34.28 40.62 27.16
C LEU A 43 33.77 41.94 26.57
N ILE A 44 33.18 41.91 25.36
CA ILE A 44 32.54 43.08 24.72
C ILE A 44 31.38 43.56 25.59
N LYS A 45 30.49 42.66 26.05
CA LYS A 45 29.37 43.02 26.94
C LYS A 45 29.88 43.69 28.21
N LYS A 46 30.94 43.15 28.83
CA LYS A 46 31.56 43.73 30.02
C LYS A 46 32.18 45.11 29.77
N ILE A 47 32.77 45.35 28.60
CA ILE A 47 33.34 46.65 28.22
C ILE A 47 32.22 47.66 27.95
N LEU A 48 31.19 47.28 27.19
CA LEU A 48 30.04 48.13 26.87
C LEU A 48 29.27 48.52 28.15
N SER A 49 29.03 47.57 29.06
CA SER A 49 28.31 47.82 30.33
C SER A 49 29.01 48.81 31.28
N LYS A 50 30.30 49.09 31.09
CA LYS A 50 31.00 50.11 31.89
C LYS A 50 30.73 51.54 31.41
N LYS A 51 30.36 51.70 30.14
CA LYS A 51 30.28 53.01 29.48
C LYS A 51 28.89 53.37 28.96
N LEU A 52 28.02 52.39 28.79
CA LEU A 52 26.70 52.56 28.19
C LEU A 52 25.60 52.12 29.16
N PRO A 53 24.41 52.75 29.10
CA PRO A 53 23.23 52.28 29.81
C PRO A 53 22.85 50.84 29.39
N PRO A 54 22.29 50.02 30.29
CA PRO A 54 21.97 48.62 30.01
C PRO A 54 21.15 48.38 28.73
N GLU A 55 20.19 49.26 28.45
CA GLU A 55 19.33 49.17 27.26
C GLU A 55 20.12 49.31 25.95
N GLN A 56 21.14 50.18 25.91
CA GLN A 56 22.01 50.34 24.76
C GLN A 56 22.97 49.16 24.61
N VAL A 57 23.43 48.59 25.73
CA VAL A 57 24.28 47.41 25.74
C VAL A 57 23.55 46.21 25.14
N GLU A 58 22.32 45.92 25.57
CA GLU A 58 21.54 44.80 25.05
C GLU A 58 21.25 44.96 23.56
N SER A 59 20.88 46.18 23.13
CA SER A 59 20.65 46.48 21.71
C SER A 59 21.91 46.29 20.86
N LEU A 60 23.08 46.72 21.35
CA LEU A 60 24.35 46.55 20.65
C LEU A 60 24.83 45.10 20.64
N ILE A 61 24.65 44.36 21.73
CA ILE A 61 25.01 42.94 21.78
C ILE A 61 24.14 42.14 20.81
N SER A 62 22.85 42.44 20.68
CA SER A 62 21.99 41.81 19.68
C SER A 62 22.50 42.03 18.25
N ASP A 63 22.85 43.26 17.88
CA ASP A 63 23.41 43.57 16.55
C ASP A 63 24.75 42.86 16.33
N LEU A 64 25.61 42.81 17.35
CA LEU A 64 26.93 42.16 17.26
C LEU A 64 26.83 40.63 17.18
N VAL A 65 25.86 40.02 17.87
CA VAL A 65 25.56 38.58 17.78
C VAL A 65 25.12 38.22 16.35
N ILE A 66 24.27 39.05 15.74
CA ILE A 66 23.85 38.92 14.34
C ILE A 66 25.06 39.09 13.39
N ALA A 67 25.84 40.15 13.59
CA ALA A 67 26.93 40.51 12.70
C ALA A 67 28.14 39.55 12.77
N PHE A 68 28.46 39.02 13.96
CA PHE A 68 29.56 38.06 14.13
C PHE A 68 29.20 36.61 13.79
N GLY A 69 27.98 36.34 13.34
CA GLY A 69 27.56 35.00 12.92
C GLY A 69 27.45 33.98 14.06
N ASN A 70 27.49 34.43 15.32
CA ASN A 70 27.16 33.60 16.47
C ASN A 70 25.63 33.64 16.68
N ALA A 71 24.86 33.17 15.71
CA ALA A 71 23.40 33.24 15.76
C ALA A 71 22.85 32.58 17.04
N SER A 72 22.19 33.35 17.90
CA SER A 72 21.29 32.83 18.94
C SER A 72 19.85 32.91 18.44
N VAL A 73 19.11 31.83 18.69
CA VAL A 73 17.74 31.60 18.23
C VAL A 73 16.75 32.41 19.10
N ALA A 74 15.81 33.11 18.47
CA ALA A 74 14.64 33.66 19.15
C ALA A 74 13.36 33.03 18.54
N ILE A 75 12.70 32.17 19.30
CA ILE A 75 11.36 31.63 18.96
C ILE A 75 10.33 32.46 19.75
N LYS A 76 9.32 33.00 19.05
CA LYS A 76 8.20 33.69 19.69
C LYS A 76 6.88 33.11 19.18
N GLY A 77 6.21 32.33 20.03
CA GLY A 77 4.89 31.71 19.76
C GLY A 77 4.91 30.19 19.74
N ASP A 78 3.72 29.56 19.73
CA ASP A 78 3.54 28.13 19.45
C ASP A 78 3.97 27.86 18.01
N ALA A 79 5.17 27.32 17.83
CA ALA A 79 5.80 27.11 16.54
C ALA A 79 5.60 25.66 16.09
N THR A 80 4.65 25.44 15.18
CA THR A 80 4.64 24.24 14.32
C THR A 80 5.71 24.31 13.24
N GLU A 81 6.28 25.49 12.96
CA GLU A 81 7.41 25.70 12.05
C GLU A 81 8.29 26.84 12.57
N ALA A 82 9.62 26.66 12.56
CA ALA A 82 10.59 27.71 12.89
C ALA A 82 11.55 27.92 11.73
N LEU A 83 11.61 29.15 11.20
CA LEU A 83 12.58 29.55 10.19
C LEU A 83 13.79 30.19 10.87
N ILE A 84 14.95 29.52 10.84
CA ILE A 84 16.20 30.06 11.38
C ILE A 84 17.09 30.49 10.22
N LEU A 85 17.18 31.81 10.02
CA LEU A 85 18.11 32.42 9.07
C LEU A 85 19.45 32.64 9.77
N THR A 86 20.43 31.77 9.51
CA THR A 86 21.82 32.05 9.88
C THR A 86 22.55 32.55 8.64
N GLY A 87 23.39 33.59 8.78
CA GLY A 87 23.92 34.37 7.64
C GLY A 87 24.60 33.58 6.50
N ASN A 88 24.96 32.32 6.72
CA ASN A 88 25.57 31.44 5.72
C ASN A 88 24.85 30.08 5.53
N GLN A 89 23.78 29.81 6.30
CA GLN A 89 23.06 28.54 6.26
C GLN A 89 21.57 28.78 6.56
N ASN A 90 20.70 28.30 5.68
CA ASN A 90 19.28 28.22 6.00
C ASN A 90 19.05 26.92 6.77
N ILE A 91 18.53 27.04 7.99
CA ILE A 91 18.08 25.90 8.78
C ILE A 91 16.55 25.91 8.74
N ILE A 92 15.99 24.89 8.10
CA ILE A 92 14.54 24.71 7.96
C ILE A 92 14.17 23.43 8.70
N GLY A 93 13.24 23.52 9.64
CA GLY A 93 12.80 22.35 10.38
C GLY A 93 11.53 22.54 11.18
N ASP A 94 10.94 21.42 11.54
CA ASP A 94 9.88 21.33 12.55
C ASP A 94 10.49 20.86 13.89
N ASN A 95 9.64 20.53 14.87
CA ASN A 95 10.09 20.06 16.18
C ASN A 95 10.92 18.77 16.14
N ASN A 96 10.94 18.03 15.02
CA ASN A 96 11.52 16.70 14.91
C ASN A 96 12.64 16.59 13.86
N HIS A 97 12.71 17.47 12.86
CA HIS A 97 13.70 17.38 11.77
C HIS A 97 14.22 18.76 11.34
N PHE A 98 15.53 18.90 11.18
CA PHE A 98 16.17 20.12 10.65
C PHE A 98 17.03 19.80 9.43
N PHE A 99 16.95 20.64 8.40
CA PHE A 99 17.79 20.60 7.21
C PHE A 99 18.67 21.85 7.17
N ILE A 100 19.98 21.65 7.10
CA ILE A 100 20.98 22.71 6.93
C ILE A 100 21.35 22.74 5.44
N THR A 101 21.02 23.81 4.74
CA THR A 101 21.42 23.98 3.33
C THR A 101 22.60 24.95 3.24
N SER A 102 23.69 24.49 2.61
CA SER A 102 24.98 25.19 2.54
C SER A 102 25.18 26.03 1.27
N ASN A 103 24.11 26.28 0.50
CA ASN A 103 24.18 27.06 -0.72
C ASN A 103 23.43 28.39 -0.57
N ASN A 104 24.15 29.50 -0.72
CA ASN A 104 23.67 30.90 -0.71
C ASN A 104 22.67 31.25 -1.85
N LYS A 105 21.99 30.26 -2.46
CA LYS A 105 20.87 30.54 -3.34
C LYS A 105 19.62 30.66 -2.47
N PRO A 106 18.87 31.78 -2.51
CA PRO A 106 17.58 31.85 -1.84
C PRO A 106 16.72 30.72 -2.39
N ILE A 107 16.44 29.72 -1.54
CA ILE A 107 15.46 28.69 -1.86
C ILE A 107 14.14 29.45 -1.97
N GLN A 108 13.61 29.55 -3.18
CA GLN A 108 12.31 30.18 -3.41
C GLN A 108 11.26 29.28 -2.76
N PHE A 109 10.93 29.54 -1.49
CA PHE A 109 9.85 28.87 -0.76
C PHE A 109 8.54 28.85 -1.55
N GLN A 110 8.27 29.91 -2.31
CA GLN A 110 7.14 29.99 -3.24
C GLN A 110 7.15 28.85 -4.28
N SER A 111 8.33 28.42 -4.76
CA SER A 111 8.43 27.34 -5.74
C SER A 111 8.10 25.98 -5.17
N ILE A 112 8.43 25.72 -3.90
CA ILE A 112 8.16 24.41 -3.26
C ILE A 112 6.68 24.27 -2.93
N GLU A 113 6.08 25.30 -2.33
CA GLU A 113 4.65 25.29 -2.00
C GLU A 113 3.76 25.23 -3.25
N MET A 114 4.14 25.95 -4.31
CA MET A 114 3.44 25.84 -5.60
C MET A 114 3.54 24.44 -6.20
N HIS A 115 4.70 23.80 -6.10
CA HIS A 115 4.90 22.45 -6.60
C HIS A 115 4.07 21.41 -5.82
N LYS A 116 4.01 21.52 -4.48
CA LYS A 116 3.12 20.68 -3.64
C LYS A 116 1.65 20.87 -4.03
N LEU A 117 1.22 22.11 -4.21
CA LEU A 117 -0.16 22.42 -4.60
C LEU A 117 -0.49 21.84 -5.98
N GLU A 118 0.45 21.88 -6.92
CA GLU A 118 0.30 21.27 -8.25
C GLU A 118 0.17 19.73 -8.15
N MET A 119 1.01 19.08 -7.35
CA MET A 119 0.92 17.63 -7.12
C MET A 119 -0.40 17.23 -6.48
N ARG A 120 -0.82 17.95 -5.43
CA ARG A 120 -2.11 17.74 -4.76
C ARG A 120 -3.26 17.80 -5.76
N LYS A 121 -3.29 18.85 -6.58
CA LYS A 121 -4.33 19.02 -7.59
C LYS A 121 -4.36 17.85 -8.59
N LYS A 122 -3.21 17.39 -9.08
CA LYS A 122 -3.15 16.22 -9.99
C LYS A 122 -3.68 14.95 -9.34
N LEU A 123 -3.43 14.75 -8.05
CA LEU A 123 -3.93 13.59 -7.31
C LEU A 123 -5.43 13.69 -7.05
N GLU A 124 -5.94 14.88 -6.75
CA GLU A 124 -7.38 15.16 -6.65
C GLU A 124 -8.08 14.89 -7.98
N ASP A 125 -7.49 15.26 -9.12
CA ASP A 125 -8.03 14.93 -10.45
C ASP A 125 -8.16 13.40 -10.67
N PHE A 126 -7.24 12.59 -10.12
CA PHE A 126 -7.36 11.12 -10.16
C PHE A 126 -8.39 10.56 -9.19
N TYR A 127 -8.68 11.28 -8.10
CA TYR A 127 -9.69 10.86 -7.14
C TYR A 127 -11.06 10.72 -7.80
N ASP A 128 -11.36 11.57 -8.78
CA ASP A 128 -12.63 11.52 -9.51
C ASP A 128 -12.61 10.61 -10.75
N ASP A 129 -11.47 9.99 -11.08
CA ASP A 129 -11.36 9.07 -12.23
C ASP A 129 -12.04 7.72 -11.91
N PRO A 130 -13.10 7.32 -12.64
CA PRO A 130 -13.80 6.05 -12.40
C PRO A 130 -12.91 4.82 -12.62
N ASN A 131 -11.86 4.93 -13.44
CA ASN A 131 -10.91 3.84 -13.68
C ASN A 131 -9.98 3.61 -12.48
N LEU A 132 -9.86 4.62 -11.61
CA LEU A 132 -9.04 4.58 -10.42
C LEU A 132 -9.87 4.43 -9.13
N ASN A 133 -11.15 4.06 -9.24
CA ASN A 133 -12.03 3.86 -8.09
C ASN A 133 -11.45 2.92 -7.03
N ALA A 134 -10.76 1.84 -7.46
CA ALA A 134 -10.11 0.90 -6.55
C ALA A 134 -8.96 1.51 -5.72
N PHE A 135 -8.41 2.65 -6.16
CA PHE A 135 -7.31 3.35 -5.50
C PHE A 135 -7.78 4.48 -4.59
N LYS A 136 -9.06 4.84 -4.60
CA LYS A 136 -9.61 6.00 -3.86
C LYS A 136 -9.19 6.08 -2.39
N PRO A 137 -9.28 5.00 -1.59
CA PRO A 137 -8.82 5.05 -0.20
C PRO A 137 -7.34 5.43 -0.07
N ARG A 138 -6.50 4.95 -0.99
CA ARG A 138 -5.05 5.22 -0.99
C ARG A 138 -4.70 6.58 -1.58
N LEU A 139 -5.43 7.02 -2.60
CA LEU A 139 -5.34 8.38 -3.14
C LEU A 139 -5.66 9.41 -2.06
N LYS A 140 -6.69 9.17 -1.24
CA LYS A 140 -7.05 10.04 -0.12
C LYS A 140 -5.87 10.22 0.85
N ILE A 141 -5.24 9.13 1.28
CA ILE A 141 -4.05 9.16 2.14
C ILE A 141 -2.90 9.93 1.45
N LEU A 142 -2.69 9.72 0.15
CA LEU A 142 -1.63 10.43 -0.58
C LEU A 142 -1.89 11.95 -0.59
N ILE A 143 -3.13 12.35 -0.84
CA ILE A 143 -3.59 13.75 -0.92
C ILE A 143 -3.52 14.44 0.44
N GLU A 144 -4.00 13.77 1.49
CA GLU A 144 -4.13 14.35 2.83
C GLU A 144 -2.79 14.37 3.58
N ASP A 145 -1.96 13.33 3.44
CA ASP A 145 -0.83 13.13 4.36
C ASP A 145 0.54 13.16 3.70
N VAL A 146 0.69 12.63 2.47
CA VAL A 146 2.01 12.38 1.87
C VAL A 146 2.55 13.58 1.10
N VAL A 147 1.70 14.30 0.38
CA VAL A 147 2.12 15.42 -0.50
C VAL A 147 2.82 16.55 0.25
N PHE A 148 2.61 16.66 1.56
CA PHE A 148 3.16 17.74 2.37
C PHE A 148 4.61 17.52 2.82
N LEU A 149 5.11 16.29 2.71
CA LEU A 149 6.45 15.92 3.16
C LEU A 149 7.48 16.08 2.03
N PRO A 150 8.46 17.02 2.14
CA PRO A 150 9.40 17.34 1.06
C PRO A 150 10.17 16.13 0.51
N GLN A 151 10.49 15.15 1.37
CA GLN A 151 11.24 13.95 1.04
C GLN A 151 10.48 12.96 0.12
N TYR A 152 9.17 13.14 -0.07
CA TYR A 152 8.35 12.26 -0.92
C TYR A 152 7.91 12.90 -2.24
N SER A 153 8.36 14.12 -2.56
CA SER A 153 8.01 14.81 -3.81
C SER A 153 8.31 13.96 -5.06
N GLU A 154 9.54 13.46 -5.19
CA GLU A 154 9.95 12.60 -6.31
C GLU A 154 9.13 11.29 -6.40
N VAL A 155 8.75 10.73 -5.24
CA VAL A 155 7.94 9.51 -5.17
C VAL A 155 6.50 9.79 -5.59
N CYS A 156 5.95 10.94 -5.19
CA CYS A 156 4.61 11.37 -5.61
C CYS A 156 4.55 11.59 -7.12
N GLU A 157 5.59 12.16 -7.73
CA GLU A 157 5.66 12.30 -9.19
C GLU A 157 5.64 10.95 -9.90
N ILE A 158 6.34 9.95 -9.36
CA ILE A 158 6.33 8.57 -9.88
C ILE A 158 4.92 7.97 -9.76
N ILE A 159 4.26 8.12 -8.62
CA ILE A 159 2.89 7.61 -8.42
C ILE A 159 1.91 8.29 -9.38
N ILE A 160 2.00 9.62 -9.55
CA ILE A 160 1.20 10.38 -10.52
C ILE A 160 1.40 9.83 -11.94
N LYS A 161 2.64 9.61 -12.38
CA LYS A 161 2.93 9.03 -13.72
C LYS A 161 2.33 7.64 -13.88
N ILE A 162 2.37 6.82 -12.83
CA ILE A 162 1.78 5.48 -12.85
C ILE A 162 0.26 5.56 -12.96
N PHE A 163 -0.41 6.41 -12.19
CA PHE A 163 -1.86 6.60 -12.28
C PHE A 163 -2.30 7.17 -13.63
N GLN A 164 -1.52 8.09 -14.22
CA GLN A 164 -1.72 8.53 -15.60
C GLN A 164 -1.64 7.35 -16.59
N GLY A 165 -0.62 6.49 -16.46
CA GLY A 165 -0.46 5.31 -17.29
C GLY A 165 -1.62 4.33 -17.17
N ILE A 166 -2.06 4.04 -15.94
CA ILE A 166 -3.19 3.15 -15.67
C ILE A 166 -4.49 3.71 -16.26
N SER A 167 -4.77 4.99 -16.02
CA SER A 167 -5.95 5.68 -16.57
C SER A 167 -5.95 5.63 -18.10
N GLN A 168 -4.83 5.99 -18.75
CA GLN A 168 -4.68 5.95 -20.21
C GLN A 168 -4.85 4.54 -20.80
N ASP A 169 -4.30 3.51 -20.17
CA ASP A 169 -4.46 2.13 -20.64
C ASP A 169 -5.88 1.62 -20.47
N SER A 170 -6.60 2.04 -19.43
CA SER A 170 -8.03 1.75 -19.26
C SER A 170 -8.85 2.32 -20.42
N TYR A 171 -8.57 3.56 -20.87
CA TYR A 171 -9.20 4.14 -22.05
C TYR A 171 -8.91 3.36 -23.35
N LYS A 172 -7.76 2.69 -23.43
CA LYS A 172 -7.39 1.80 -24.54
C LYS A 172 -8.01 0.40 -24.43
N ARG A 173 -8.97 0.21 -23.52
CA ARG A 173 -9.64 -1.06 -23.22
C ARG A 173 -8.68 -2.16 -22.74
N GLN A 174 -7.54 -1.79 -22.15
CA GLN A 174 -6.75 -2.76 -21.40
C GLN A 174 -7.45 -3.04 -20.08
N SER A 175 -7.36 -4.29 -19.59
CA SER A 175 -7.90 -4.60 -18.28
C SER A 175 -7.10 -3.86 -17.20
N LEU A 176 -7.78 -3.40 -16.15
CA LEU A 176 -7.14 -2.77 -14.99
C LEU A 176 -6.00 -3.65 -14.42
N GLN A 177 -6.20 -4.98 -14.45
CA GLN A 177 -5.18 -5.97 -14.10
C GLN A 177 -3.89 -5.80 -14.92
N SER A 178 -3.98 -5.76 -16.25
CA SER A 178 -2.80 -5.60 -17.11
C SER A 178 -2.07 -4.30 -16.80
N SER A 179 -2.81 -3.23 -16.53
CA SER A 179 -2.25 -1.93 -16.14
C SER A 179 -1.52 -1.99 -14.80
N ILE A 180 -2.09 -2.65 -13.78
CA ILE A 180 -1.45 -2.83 -12.46
C ILE A 180 -0.18 -3.68 -12.56
N ILE A 181 -0.20 -4.76 -13.35
CA ILE A 181 0.98 -5.61 -13.57
C ILE A 181 2.10 -4.79 -14.22
N ARG A 182 1.76 -4.01 -15.25
CA ARG A 182 2.71 -3.11 -15.95
C ARG A 182 3.24 -2.03 -15.01
N ALA A 183 2.38 -1.43 -14.20
CA ALA A 183 2.78 -0.45 -13.17
C ALA A 183 3.80 -1.03 -12.19
N ASN A 184 3.53 -2.21 -11.64
CA ASN A 184 4.43 -2.90 -10.70
C ASN A 184 5.77 -3.37 -11.34
N GLN A 185 5.82 -3.44 -12.67
CA GLN A 185 7.03 -3.69 -13.46
C GLN A 185 7.77 -2.40 -13.86
N GLY A 186 7.26 -1.22 -13.45
CA GLY A 186 7.85 0.08 -13.79
C GLY A 186 7.63 0.51 -15.24
N ALA A 187 6.68 -0.09 -15.96
CA ALA A 187 6.49 0.13 -17.40
C ALA A 187 6.02 1.56 -17.76
N TYR A 188 5.51 2.32 -16.80
CA TYR A 188 5.07 3.71 -16.97
C TYR A 188 6.16 4.74 -16.60
N ILE A 189 7.31 4.27 -16.13
CA ILE A 189 8.43 5.13 -15.74
C ILE A 189 9.37 5.29 -16.92
N GLN A 190 9.82 6.52 -17.18
CA GLN A 190 10.70 6.80 -18.31
C GLN A 190 12.08 6.16 -18.07
N SER A 191 12.81 5.91 -19.16
CA SER A 191 14.11 5.23 -19.14
C SER A 191 15.27 6.10 -18.66
N ASN A 192 15.04 7.32 -18.16
CA ASN A 192 16.11 8.07 -17.52
C ASN A 192 16.56 7.32 -16.24
N SER A 193 17.86 7.27 -16.00
CA SER A 193 18.43 6.41 -14.94
C SER A 193 17.94 6.81 -13.55
N SER A 194 17.60 8.08 -13.34
CA SER A 194 17.17 8.62 -12.05
C SER A 194 15.76 8.15 -11.63
N GLU A 195 14.75 8.23 -12.51
CA GLU A 195 13.38 7.82 -12.12
C GLU A 195 13.30 6.32 -11.85
N LYS A 196 14.01 5.52 -12.65
CA LYS A 196 14.12 4.08 -12.42
C LYS A 196 14.82 3.77 -11.10
N GLU A 197 15.88 4.51 -10.77
CA GLU A 197 16.56 4.35 -9.48
C GLU A 197 15.66 4.72 -8.31
N ILE A 198 14.91 5.82 -8.40
CA ILE A 198 13.96 6.24 -7.36
C ILE A 198 12.84 5.20 -7.25
N PHE A 199 12.30 4.69 -8.37
CA PHE A 199 11.29 3.63 -8.37
C PHE A 199 11.81 2.37 -7.68
N GLU A 200 12.99 1.87 -8.04
CA GLU A 200 13.55 0.65 -7.43
C GLU A 200 13.89 0.85 -5.95
N ARG A 201 14.40 2.03 -5.56
CA ARG A 201 14.72 2.37 -4.17
C ARG A 201 13.46 2.46 -3.31
N ASN A 202 12.34 2.92 -3.88
CA ASN A 202 11.07 3.13 -3.19
C ASN A 202 10.00 2.11 -3.59
N ARG A 203 10.39 1.00 -4.23
CA ARG A 203 9.46 0.05 -4.86
C ARG A 203 8.43 -0.49 -3.88
N ASP A 204 8.87 -0.80 -2.67
CA ASP A 204 7.99 -1.31 -1.62
C ASP A 204 6.93 -0.27 -1.26
N PHE A 205 7.32 0.99 -1.00
CA PHE A 205 6.38 2.09 -0.73
C PHE A 205 5.41 2.30 -1.89
N ILE A 206 5.93 2.43 -3.12
CA ILE A 206 5.13 2.65 -4.32
C ILE A 206 4.12 1.50 -4.53
N SER A 207 4.53 0.25 -4.30
CA SER A 207 3.66 -0.93 -4.46
C SER A 207 2.46 -0.94 -3.48
N HIS A 208 2.54 -0.24 -2.34
CA HIS A 208 1.39 -0.10 -1.43
C HIS A 208 0.27 0.74 -2.06
N PHE A 209 0.62 1.68 -2.97
CA PHE A 209 -0.35 2.54 -3.66
C PHE A 209 -0.85 1.94 -4.97
N ILE A 210 0.02 1.24 -5.72
CA ILE A 210 -0.37 0.55 -6.97
C ILE A 210 -1.18 -0.72 -6.67
N GLY A 211 -0.97 -1.29 -5.50
CA GLY A 211 -1.59 -2.52 -5.07
C GLY A 211 -1.00 -3.77 -5.72
N LYS A 212 -1.30 -4.90 -5.10
CA LYS A 212 -0.90 -6.24 -5.53
C LYS A 212 -2.13 -6.97 -6.02
N THR A 213 -1.98 -7.68 -7.12
CA THR A 213 -3.06 -8.52 -7.63
C THR A 213 -3.10 -9.86 -6.91
N VAL A 214 -4.29 -10.31 -6.52
CA VAL A 214 -4.51 -11.63 -5.90
C VAL A 214 -5.31 -12.51 -6.86
N PRO A 215 -4.71 -13.55 -7.45
CA PRO A 215 -5.44 -14.46 -8.33
C PRO A 215 -6.44 -15.30 -7.52
N ILE A 216 -7.72 -15.13 -7.81
CA ILE A 216 -8.84 -15.89 -7.26
C ILE A 216 -9.36 -16.81 -8.36
N VAL A 217 -9.05 -18.09 -8.28
CA VAL A 217 -9.57 -19.09 -9.20
C VAL A 217 -10.91 -19.58 -8.69
N THR A 218 -11.95 -19.55 -9.52
CA THR A 218 -13.30 -19.98 -9.16
C THR A 218 -13.65 -21.29 -9.87
N LEU A 219 -14.01 -22.30 -9.08
CA LEU A 219 -14.72 -23.50 -9.51
C LEU A 219 -16.17 -23.35 -9.05
N ILE A 220 -16.92 -22.53 -9.79
CA ILE A 220 -18.32 -22.21 -9.50
C ILE A 220 -19.06 -22.18 -10.84
N MET A 221 -20.23 -22.82 -10.89
CA MET A 221 -21.12 -22.82 -12.05
C MET A 221 -21.65 -21.41 -12.36
N ASN A 222 -22.10 -21.20 -13.58
CA ASN A 222 -23.07 -20.14 -13.89
C ASN A 222 -24.51 -20.70 -13.88
N THR A 223 -25.50 -19.84 -14.09
CA THR A 223 -26.92 -20.24 -14.12
C THR A 223 -27.21 -21.34 -15.16
N ASN A 224 -26.60 -21.26 -16.34
CA ASN A 224 -26.85 -22.24 -17.41
C ASN A 224 -26.32 -23.63 -17.02
N GLU A 225 -25.12 -23.71 -16.45
CA GLU A 225 -24.55 -24.97 -15.98
C GLU A 225 -25.34 -25.56 -14.81
N ALA A 226 -25.85 -24.73 -13.90
CA ALA A 226 -26.73 -25.20 -12.84
C ALA A 226 -28.03 -25.80 -13.39
N ILE A 227 -28.58 -25.22 -14.47
CA ILE A 227 -29.74 -25.76 -15.20
C ILE A 227 -29.37 -27.06 -15.91
N GLU A 228 -28.26 -27.10 -16.64
CA GLU A 228 -27.74 -28.32 -17.31
C GLU A 228 -27.57 -29.47 -16.32
N LEU A 229 -27.03 -29.17 -15.14
CA LEU A 229 -26.85 -30.13 -14.05
C LEU A 229 -28.19 -30.66 -13.56
N THR A 230 -29.13 -29.75 -13.26
CA THR A 230 -30.47 -30.09 -12.75
C THR A 230 -31.29 -30.91 -13.74
N GLN A 231 -31.15 -30.64 -15.03
CA GLN A 231 -31.82 -31.37 -16.11
C GLN A 231 -31.10 -32.67 -16.47
N GLU A 232 -29.97 -32.97 -15.84
CA GLU A 232 -29.14 -34.15 -16.06
C GLU A 232 -28.57 -34.28 -17.49
N ILE A 233 -28.76 -33.28 -18.35
CA ILE A 233 -28.35 -33.29 -19.76
C ILE A 233 -26.84 -33.48 -19.87
N ILE A 234 -26.09 -32.83 -18.98
CA ILE A 234 -24.63 -32.84 -18.98
C ILE A 234 -24.01 -34.24 -18.78
N PHE A 235 -24.75 -35.17 -18.17
CA PHE A 235 -24.28 -36.54 -17.95
C PHE A 235 -24.41 -37.42 -19.19
N THR A 236 -25.20 -37.01 -20.18
CA THR A 236 -25.39 -37.76 -21.43
C THR A 236 -24.27 -37.49 -22.45
N GLU A 237 -23.65 -36.32 -22.38
CA GLU A 237 -22.62 -35.88 -23.34
C GLU A 237 -21.25 -36.52 -23.12
N PHE A 238 -21.02 -37.16 -21.96
CA PHE A 238 -19.69 -37.60 -21.56
C PHE A 238 -19.71 -38.98 -20.90
N TYR A 239 -18.70 -39.80 -21.21
CA TYR A 239 -18.41 -41.04 -20.48
C TYR A 239 -17.84 -40.71 -19.09
N TYR A 240 -18.72 -40.39 -18.13
CA TYR A 240 -18.39 -40.33 -16.71
C TYR A 240 -18.79 -41.64 -16.01
N PRO A 241 -18.21 -41.94 -14.83
CA PRO A 241 -18.65 -43.07 -14.04
C PRO A 241 -20.16 -42.99 -13.82
N GLU A 242 -20.89 -44.08 -14.08
CA GLU A 242 -22.36 -44.14 -13.93
C GLU A 242 -22.82 -43.66 -12.53
N ASN A 243 -21.95 -43.80 -11.54
CA ASN A 243 -22.21 -43.40 -10.17
C ASN A 243 -22.36 -41.88 -9.99
N LEU A 244 -21.75 -41.04 -10.84
CA LEU A 244 -21.77 -39.59 -10.68
C LEU A 244 -23.20 -39.01 -10.78
N LEU A 245 -23.99 -39.50 -11.73
CA LEU A 245 -25.40 -39.10 -11.87
C LEU A 245 -26.22 -39.52 -10.64
N ASN A 246 -26.00 -40.74 -10.14
CA ASN A 246 -26.70 -41.25 -8.96
C ASN A 246 -26.34 -40.41 -7.72
N TYR A 247 -25.08 -40.02 -7.55
CA TYR A 247 -24.66 -39.13 -6.47
C TYR A 247 -25.29 -37.75 -6.58
N PHE A 248 -25.36 -37.19 -7.79
CA PHE A 248 -26.02 -35.91 -7.98
C PHE A 248 -27.51 -35.97 -7.63
N ARG A 249 -28.23 -37.02 -8.05
CA ARG A 249 -29.63 -37.24 -7.67
C ARG A 249 -29.82 -37.36 -6.16
N GLU A 250 -28.94 -38.09 -5.47
CA GLU A 250 -28.94 -38.17 -4.01
C GLU A 250 -28.70 -36.81 -3.35
N LEU A 251 -27.76 -36.02 -3.90
CA LEU A 251 -27.50 -34.66 -3.43
C LEU A 251 -28.72 -33.75 -3.61
N GLN A 252 -29.44 -33.83 -4.74
CA GLN A 252 -30.66 -33.07 -4.96
C GLN A 252 -31.72 -33.37 -3.90
N VAL A 253 -31.98 -34.65 -3.60
CA VAL A 253 -32.92 -35.05 -2.53
C VAL A 253 -32.53 -34.45 -1.18
N ILE A 254 -31.23 -34.40 -0.89
CA ILE A 254 -30.72 -33.84 0.36
C ILE A 254 -30.84 -32.31 0.37
N LEU A 255 -30.56 -31.62 -0.74
CA LEU A 255 -30.73 -30.17 -0.86
C LEU A 255 -32.20 -29.78 -0.66
N GLU A 256 -33.13 -30.49 -1.29
CA GLU A 256 -34.58 -30.28 -1.13
C GLU A 256 -35.03 -30.50 0.32
N LYS A 257 -34.57 -31.58 0.96
CA LYS A 257 -34.89 -31.88 2.36
C LYS A 257 -34.36 -30.84 3.35
N ASN A 258 -33.27 -30.15 3.01
CA ASN A 258 -32.64 -29.14 3.85
C ASN A 258 -33.07 -27.71 3.51
N LEU A 259 -34.19 -27.52 2.80
CA LEU A 259 -34.76 -26.21 2.44
C LEU A 259 -33.88 -25.38 1.48
N PHE A 260 -33.03 -26.02 0.68
CA PHE A 260 -32.24 -25.37 -0.37
C PHE A 260 -32.81 -25.66 -1.76
N ALA A 261 -34.14 -25.74 -1.90
CA ALA A 261 -34.79 -26.06 -3.18
C ALA A 261 -34.49 -25.02 -4.28
N ASP A 262 -34.17 -23.78 -3.90
CA ASP A 262 -33.87 -22.66 -4.79
C ASP A 262 -32.36 -22.43 -5.00
N TRP A 263 -31.52 -23.44 -4.69
CA TRP A 263 -30.06 -23.33 -4.80
C TRP A 263 -29.56 -22.82 -6.16
N ILE A 264 -30.27 -23.11 -7.25
CA ILE A 264 -29.96 -22.63 -8.60
C ILE A 264 -29.95 -21.09 -8.67
N ASN A 265 -30.80 -20.40 -7.90
CA ASN A 265 -30.88 -18.94 -7.90
C ASN A 265 -29.62 -18.27 -7.34
N ARG A 266 -28.74 -19.03 -6.67
CA ARG A 266 -27.45 -18.56 -6.15
C ARG A 266 -26.42 -18.37 -7.25
N TYR A 267 -26.59 -19.05 -8.40
CA TYR A 267 -25.73 -18.89 -9.57
C TYR A 267 -26.30 -17.83 -10.50
N LYS A 268 -25.44 -16.92 -10.97
CA LYS A 268 -25.80 -15.84 -11.90
C LYS A 268 -25.07 -16.02 -13.23
N GLN A 269 -24.89 -14.94 -13.97
CA GLN A 269 -24.31 -15.00 -15.31
C GLN A 269 -22.83 -15.39 -15.26
N THR A 270 -22.10 -14.89 -14.26
CA THR A 270 -20.67 -15.21 -14.08
C THR A 270 -20.40 -15.93 -12.75
N PRO A 271 -19.32 -16.71 -12.64
CA PRO A 271 -18.94 -17.40 -11.39
C PRO A 271 -18.77 -16.47 -10.20
N GLU A 272 -18.22 -15.27 -10.41
CA GLU A 272 -17.95 -14.30 -9.35
C GLU A 272 -19.20 -13.58 -8.82
N GLU A 273 -20.32 -13.72 -9.51
CA GLU A 273 -21.64 -13.25 -9.06
C GLU A 273 -22.37 -14.26 -8.17
N TRP A 274 -21.80 -15.46 -7.96
CA TRP A 274 -22.36 -16.47 -7.07
C TRP A 274 -22.56 -15.95 -5.64
N GLN A 275 -23.67 -16.37 -5.02
CA GLN A 275 -24.10 -15.92 -3.71
C GLN A 275 -24.02 -17.05 -2.67
N PRO A 276 -23.40 -16.83 -1.49
CA PRO A 276 -23.44 -17.78 -0.40
C PRO A 276 -24.86 -18.11 0.07
N PHE A 277 -25.05 -19.33 0.55
CA PHE A 277 -26.34 -19.83 1.05
C PHE A 277 -26.81 -19.11 2.32
N ASP A 278 -25.90 -18.57 3.12
CA ASP A 278 -26.18 -17.81 4.34
C ASP A 278 -26.28 -16.29 4.11
N SER A 279 -26.24 -15.83 2.85
CA SER A 279 -26.30 -14.40 2.51
C SER A 279 -27.55 -14.04 1.72
N ASP A 280 -28.16 -12.91 2.10
CA ASP A 280 -29.38 -12.42 1.47
C ASP A 280 -29.18 -11.82 0.07
N SER A 281 -27.95 -11.51 -0.36
CA SER A 281 -27.70 -10.99 -1.73
C SER A 281 -26.24 -10.76 -2.13
N GLU A 282 -25.25 -10.90 -1.25
CA GLU A 282 -23.89 -10.48 -1.61
C GLU A 282 -23.18 -11.52 -2.46
N SER A 283 -22.64 -11.10 -3.60
CA SER A 283 -21.80 -11.95 -4.45
C SER A 283 -20.45 -12.22 -3.79
N ILE A 284 -19.82 -13.33 -4.17
CA ILE A 284 -18.47 -13.66 -3.72
C ILE A 284 -17.45 -12.59 -4.13
N SER A 285 -17.63 -11.95 -5.29
CA SER A 285 -16.80 -10.80 -5.71
C SER A 285 -16.87 -9.62 -4.74
N LYS A 286 -18.07 -9.29 -4.27
CA LYS A 286 -18.27 -8.20 -3.31
C LYS A 286 -17.69 -8.55 -1.95
N ILE A 287 -17.92 -9.77 -1.48
CA ILE A 287 -17.38 -10.24 -0.18
C ILE A 287 -15.86 -10.21 -0.21
N ILE A 288 -15.22 -10.72 -1.26
CA ILE A 288 -13.76 -10.71 -1.39
C ILE A 288 -13.23 -9.27 -1.46
N SER A 289 -13.86 -8.41 -2.26
CA SER A 289 -13.45 -7.01 -2.37
C SER A 289 -13.51 -6.29 -1.01
N GLN A 290 -14.56 -6.51 -0.22
CA GLN A 290 -14.68 -5.96 1.14
C GLN A 290 -13.60 -6.50 2.09
N ILE A 291 -13.21 -7.78 1.95
CA ILE A 291 -12.14 -8.37 2.75
C ILE A 291 -10.77 -7.77 2.38
N LEU A 292 -10.55 -7.49 1.09
CA LEU A 292 -9.30 -6.94 0.57
C LEU A 292 -9.17 -5.43 0.77
N ASP A 293 -10.29 -4.71 0.79
CA ASP A 293 -10.36 -3.27 1.03
C ASP A 293 -10.34 -2.96 2.54
N GLN A 294 -9.22 -3.27 3.19
CA GLN A 294 -8.96 -2.89 4.58
C GLN A 294 -7.85 -1.83 4.59
N PRO A 295 -8.01 -0.73 5.34
CA PRO A 295 -7.05 0.37 5.36
C PRO A 295 -5.67 -0.05 5.88
N ASP A 296 -5.62 -1.12 6.68
CA ASP A 296 -4.43 -1.63 7.36
C ASP A 296 -3.57 -2.55 6.46
N LEU A 297 -4.15 -3.05 5.36
CA LEU A 297 -3.49 -4.00 4.45
C LEU A 297 -3.01 -3.32 3.17
N PRO A 298 -1.91 -3.75 2.52
CA PRO A 298 -1.57 -3.30 1.18
C PRO A 298 -2.80 -3.39 0.25
N LEU A 299 -2.94 -2.46 -0.70
CA LEU A 299 -4.07 -2.51 -1.64
C LEU A 299 -4.03 -3.85 -2.40
N PHE A 300 -5.00 -4.72 -2.16
CA PHE A 300 -5.10 -6.00 -2.85
C PHE A 300 -6.25 -5.98 -3.83
N ILE A 301 -5.97 -6.32 -5.08
CA ILE A 301 -6.95 -6.27 -6.16
C ILE A 301 -7.23 -7.70 -6.60
N PRO A 302 -8.44 -8.24 -6.35
CA PRO A 302 -8.77 -9.60 -6.70
C PRO A 302 -8.89 -9.73 -8.22
N ILE A 303 -8.28 -10.79 -8.78
CA ILE A 303 -8.47 -11.17 -10.17
C ILE A 303 -9.24 -12.49 -10.19
N PHE A 304 -10.49 -12.45 -10.62
CA PHE A 304 -11.28 -13.66 -10.82
C PHE A 304 -10.86 -14.37 -12.09
N ILE A 305 -10.52 -15.65 -11.96
CA ILE A 305 -10.11 -16.52 -13.05
C ILE A 305 -11.00 -17.76 -13.02
N ASP A 306 -11.69 -17.99 -14.11
CA ASP A 306 -12.53 -19.16 -14.27
C ASP A 306 -11.70 -20.43 -14.50
N ILE A 307 -11.94 -21.49 -13.73
CA ILE A 307 -11.26 -22.78 -13.88
C ILE A 307 -11.45 -23.40 -15.28
N ARG A 308 -12.50 -23.02 -16.01
CA ARG A 308 -12.78 -23.54 -17.35
C ARG A 308 -11.75 -23.07 -18.37
N VAL A 309 -11.34 -21.80 -18.28
CA VAL A 309 -10.47 -21.20 -19.30
C VAL A 309 -8.99 -21.51 -19.09
N ILE A 310 -8.55 -21.81 -17.86
CA ILE A 310 -7.11 -21.95 -17.53
C ILE A 310 -6.44 -23.16 -18.20
N ASN A 311 -7.20 -24.19 -18.57
CA ASN A 311 -6.66 -25.38 -19.23
C ASN A 311 -6.60 -25.24 -20.75
N GLU A 312 -7.17 -24.17 -21.31
CA GLU A 312 -7.11 -23.92 -22.75
C GLU A 312 -5.67 -23.65 -23.21
N PRO A 313 -5.27 -24.08 -24.42
CA PRO A 313 -3.90 -23.92 -24.90
C PRO A 313 -3.35 -22.49 -24.81
N GLN A 314 -4.19 -21.48 -25.11
CA GLN A 314 -3.85 -20.06 -25.02
C GLN A 314 -3.56 -19.58 -23.59
N ASN A 315 -4.08 -20.25 -22.57
CA ASN A 315 -4.00 -19.85 -21.16
C ASN A 315 -2.98 -20.66 -20.35
N ARG A 316 -2.17 -21.51 -21.00
CA ARG A 316 -1.13 -22.31 -20.34
C ARG A 316 -0.15 -21.48 -19.52
N ASN A 317 0.18 -20.27 -19.99
CA ASN A 317 1.04 -19.35 -19.25
C ASN A 317 0.38 -18.88 -17.95
N THR A 318 -0.93 -18.62 -17.97
CA THR A 318 -1.71 -18.28 -16.77
C THR A 318 -1.68 -19.42 -15.76
N LEU A 319 -1.96 -20.66 -16.19
CA LEU A 319 -1.88 -21.83 -15.30
C LEU A 319 -0.48 -22.02 -14.70
N LYS A 320 0.57 -21.85 -15.51
CA LYS A 320 1.95 -21.89 -15.03
C LYS A 320 2.21 -20.80 -13.98
N GLN A 321 1.77 -19.57 -14.23
CA GLN A 321 1.92 -18.46 -13.29
C GLN A 321 1.18 -18.71 -11.97
N LEU A 322 -0.05 -19.24 -12.01
CA LEU A 322 -0.82 -19.60 -10.81
C LEU A 322 -0.07 -20.64 -9.96
N ARG A 323 0.49 -21.67 -10.60
CA ARG A 323 1.28 -22.72 -9.93
C ARG A 323 2.62 -22.21 -9.38
N GLU A 324 3.25 -21.24 -10.04
CA GLU A 324 4.55 -20.67 -9.65
C GLU A 324 4.43 -19.62 -8.54
N HIS A 325 3.43 -18.74 -8.62
CA HIS A 325 3.30 -17.59 -7.72
C HIS A 325 2.29 -17.85 -6.60
N GLY A 326 1.38 -18.80 -6.78
CA GLY A 326 0.29 -19.11 -5.87
C GLY A 326 -1.01 -18.43 -6.29
N CYS A 327 -2.11 -18.97 -5.78
CA CYS A 327 -3.46 -18.45 -6.01
C CYS A 327 -4.40 -18.89 -4.88
N ILE A 328 -5.57 -18.28 -4.82
CA ILE A 328 -6.66 -18.73 -3.94
C ILE A 328 -7.68 -19.44 -4.83
N LEU A 329 -7.99 -20.70 -4.52
CA LEU A 329 -8.95 -21.50 -5.24
C LEU A 329 -10.23 -21.62 -4.41
N ILE A 330 -11.33 -21.10 -4.94
CA ILE A 330 -12.65 -21.16 -4.33
C ILE A 330 -13.47 -22.23 -5.05
N ILE A 331 -13.93 -23.21 -4.30
CA ILE A 331 -14.68 -24.36 -4.79
C ILE A 331 -16.08 -24.31 -4.21
N ASP A 332 -17.11 -24.21 -5.05
CA ASP A 332 -18.47 -24.51 -4.64
C ASP A 332 -18.70 -26.03 -4.69
N SER A 333 -19.16 -26.59 -3.58
CA SER A 333 -19.26 -28.05 -3.42
C SER A 333 -20.35 -28.69 -4.27
N ILE A 334 -21.34 -27.92 -4.75
CA ILE A 334 -22.33 -28.41 -5.71
C ILE A 334 -21.77 -28.32 -7.14
N SER A 335 -21.03 -27.24 -7.46
CA SER A 335 -20.39 -27.05 -8.76
C SER A 335 -19.40 -28.15 -9.14
N ILE A 336 -18.79 -28.81 -8.17
CA ILE A 336 -17.90 -29.95 -8.43
C ILE A 336 -18.64 -31.17 -9.00
N GLN A 337 -19.96 -31.25 -8.85
CA GLN A 337 -20.78 -32.31 -9.44
C GLN A 337 -20.96 -32.13 -10.95
N HIS A 338 -20.69 -30.92 -11.48
CA HIS A 338 -20.79 -30.63 -12.90
C HIS A 338 -19.61 -31.25 -13.66
N PRO A 339 -19.83 -32.21 -14.57
CA PRO A 339 -18.73 -33.00 -15.12
C PRO A 339 -17.67 -32.19 -15.88
N LYS A 340 -18.08 -31.15 -16.65
CA LYS A 340 -17.15 -30.24 -17.34
C LYS A 340 -16.25 -29.49 -16.34
N LEU A 341 -16.80 -29.00 -15.22
CA LEU A 341 -16.05 -28.28 -14.19
C LEU A 341 -15.12 -29.22 -13.43
N PHE A 342 -15.61 -30.40 -13.07
CA PHE A 342 -14.81 -31.44 -12.42
C PHE A 342 -13.56 -31.80 -13.25
N LYS A 343 -13.74 -31.98 -14.57
CA LYS A 343 -12.63 -32.25 -15.49
C LYS A 343 -11.65 -31.09 -15.54
N ALA A 344 -12.13 -29.85 -15.66
CA ALA A 344 -11.27 -28.66 -15.68
C ALA A 344 -10.48 -28.51 -14.37
N PHE A 345 -11.12 -28.73 -13.24
CA PHE A 345 -10.49 -28.74 -11.92
C PHE A 345 -9.38 -29.79 -11.84
N HIS A 346 -9.68 -31.04 -12.20
CA HIS A 346 -8.70 -32.12 -12.17
C HIS A 346 -7.49 -31.86 -13.09
N GLN A 347 -7.72 -31.35 -14.30
CA GLN A 347 -6.64 -31.00 -15.24
C GLN A 347 -5.77 -29.84 -14.74
N SER A 348 -6.35 -28.92 -13.96
CA SER A 348 -5.63 -27.77 -13.42
C SER A 348 -4.61 -28.16 -12.33
N ALA A 349 -4.83 -29.27 -11.61
CA ALA A 349 -4.01 -29.72 -10.48
C ALA A 349 -3.66 -28.60 -9.48
N LEU A 350 -4.54 -27.61 -9.34
CA LEU A 350 -4.30 -26.46 -8.46
C LEU A 350 -4.52 -26.83 -6.99
N ASP A 351 -5.43 -27.74 -6.70
CA ASP A 351 -5.71 -28.32 -5.39
C ASP A 351 -4.49 -29.01 -4.76
N ILE A 352 -3.69 -29.68 -5.58
CA ILE A 352 -2.45 -30.35 -5.15
C ILE A 352 -1.21 -29.48 -5.29
N ASN A 353 -1.33 -28.20 -5.64
CA ASN A 353 -0.16 -27.31 -5.67
C ASN A 353 0.07 -26.68 -4.29
N PRO A 354 1.27 -26.74 -3.71
CA PRO A 354 1.53 -26.24 -2.35
C PRO A 354 1.45 -24.72 -2.20
N LYS A 355 1.39 -23.97 -3.31
CA LYS A 355 1.21 -22.51 -3.33
C LYS A 355 -0.24 -22.09 -3.54
N THR A 356 -1.15 -23.03 -3.71
CA THR A 356 -2.58 -22.75 -3.78
C THR A 356 -3.17 -22.81 -2.39
N SER A 357 -3.92 -21.77 -2.02
CA SER A 357 -4.81 -21.81 -0.86
C SER A 357 -6.20 -22.21 -1.33
N VAL A 358 -6.76 -23.30 -0.81
CA VAL A 358 -8.03 -23.86 -1.25
C VAL A 358 -9.10 -23.61 -0.20
N ILE A 359 -10.25 -23.10 -0.64
CA ILE A 359 -11.45 -23.05 0.20
C ILE A 359 -12.63 -23.70 -0.51
N THR A 360 -13.26 -24.63 0.20
CA THR A 360 -14.51 -25.25 -0.25
C THR A 360 -15.68 -24.63 0.50
N LEU A 361 -16.61 -24.07 -0.27
CA LEU A 361 -17.87 -23.50 0.18
C LEU A 361 -18.93 -24.59 0.11
N VAL A 362 -19.65 -24.78 1.22
CA VAL A 362 -20.70 -25.79 1.36
C VAL A 362 -21.97 -25.13 1.89
N PRO A 363 -23.18 -25.56 1.50
CA PRO A 363 -24.41 -24.92 1.97
C PRO A 363 -24.58 -25.02 3.50
N ASN A 364 -24.29 -26.20 4.06
CA ASN A 364 -24.24 -26.44 5.51
C ASN A 364 -23.39 -27.68 5.83
N ASP A 365 -23.15 -27.91 7.12
CA ASP A 365 -22.32 -29.03 7.61
C ASP A 365 -22.95 -30.41 7.34
N THR A 366 -24.27 -30.49 7.22
CA THR A 366 -24.98 -31.75 6.89
C THR A 366 -24.71 -32.16 5.46
N ILE A 367 -24.80 -31.21 4.53
CA ILE A 367 -24.55 -31.41 3.10
C ILE A 367 -23.07 -31.66 2.85
N ASP A 368 -22.16 -31.02 3.60
CA ASP A 368 -20.72 -31.32 3.50
C ASP A 368 -20.44 -32.80 3.73
N LYS A 369 -20.93 -33.39 4.83
CA LYS A 369 -20.71 -34.82 5.12
C LYS A 369 -21.16 -35.73 3.99
N THR A 370 -22.31 -35.43 3.39
CA THR A 370 -22.81 -36.15 2.23
C THR A 370 -21.87 -36.00 1.03
N ILE A 371 -21.49 -34.76 0.70
CA ILE A 371 -20.61 -34.48 -0.42
C ILE A 371 -19.25 -35.14 -0.22
N GLN A 372 -18.69 -35.17 0.99
CA GLN A 372 -17.44 -35.88 1.27
C GLN A 372 -17.55 -37.38 1.01
N ASN A 373 -18.66 -38.00 1.42
CA ASN A 373 -18.91 -39.41 1.15
C ASN A 373 -19.02 -39.67 -0.37
N MET A 374 -19.59 -38.74 -1.13
CA MET A 374 -19.72 -38.82 -2.58
C MET A 374 -18.38 -38.57 -3.30
N ILE A 375 -17.61 -37.55 -2.90
CA ILE A 375 -16.30 -37.21 -3.47
C ILE A 375 -15.29 -38.35 -3.24
N GLY A 376 -15.26 -38.91 -2.02
CA GLY A 376 -14.40 -40.06 -1.70
C GLY A 376 -14.72 -41.32 -2.51
N MET A 377 -15.92 -41.39 -3.12
CA MET A 377 -16.33 -42.46 -4.04
C MET A 377 -16.01 -42.13 -5.52
N ILE A 378 -15.95 -40.84 -5.88
CA ILE A 378 -15.64 -40.36 -7.24
C ILE A 378 -14.11 -40.27 -7.48
N GLN A 379 -13.28 -40.15 -6.42
CA GLN A 379 -11.82 -40.07 -6.53
C GLN A 379 -11.09 -41.34 -6.02
N LEU A 380 -10.33 -41.97 -6.91
CA LEU A 380 -9.33 -43.01 -6.60
C LEU A 380 -8.15 -42.41 -5.81
N SER A 381 -8.23 -42.49 -4.48
CA SER A 381 -7.18 -42.65 -3.44
C SER A 381 -5.91 -41.78 -3.39
N THR A 382 -5.48 -41.11 -4.47
CA THR A 382 -4.14 -40.48 -4.53
C THR A 382 -4.18 -38.97 -4.35
N LEU A 383 -5.22 -38.29 -4.85
CA LEU A 383 -5.43 -36.84 -4.67
C LEU A 383 -5.94 -36.51 -3.26
N ASP A 384 -6.86 -37.34 -2.74
CA ASP A 384 -7.35 -37.24 -1.37
C ASP A 384 -6.24 -37.45 -0.34
N MET A 385 -5.24 -38.28 -0.62
CA MET A 385 -4.09 -38.42 0.27
C MET A 385 -3.32 -37.10 0.41
N GLU A 386 -3.15 -36.32 -0.65
CA GLU A 386 -2.40 -35.07 -0.58
C GLU A 386 -3.24 -33.95 0.05
N ILE A 387 -4.53 -33.85 -0.28
CA ILE A 387 -5.44 -32.88 0.37
C ILE A 387 -5.64 -33.22 1.84
N SER A 388 -5.83 -34.50 2.17
CA SER A 388 -5.95 -34.98 3.55
C SER A 388 -4.63 -34.82 4.33
N LYS A 389 -3.47 -35.07 3.72
CA LYS A 389 -2.17 -34.72 4.32
C LYS A 389 -2.09 -33.23 4.61
N ARG A 390 -2.52 -32.40 3.66
CA ARG A 390 -2.70 -30.94 3.80
C ARG A 390 -3.94 -30.52 4.57
N GLN A 391 -4.60 -31.42 5.27
CA GLN A 391 -5.53 -31.10 6.36
C GLN A 391 -5.00 -31.61 7.72
N ASN A 392 -3.98 -32.50 7.75
CA ASN A 392 -3.47 -33.21 8.95
C ASN A 392 -1.99 -32.99 9.44
N ASP A 393 -0.99 -32.58 8.63
CA ASP A 393 0.25 -31.75 8.92
C ASP A 393 0.19 -30.21 9.33
N ILE A 394 0.16 -29.90 10.63
CA ILE A 394 -0.10 -28.55 11.22
C ILE A 394 0.83 -27.43 10.74
N GLY A 395 2.02 -27.75 10.21
CA GLY A 395 2.96 -26.77 9.68
C GLY A 395 2.58 -26.18 8.32
N GLU A 396 1.87 -26.93 7.49
CA GLU A 396 1.41 -26.50 6.16
C GLU A 396 -0.04 -25.95 6.17
N PHE A 397 -0.71 -25.98 7.34
CA PHE A 397 -2.19 -26.01 7.41
C PHE A 397 -3.00 -24.76 7.16
N GLY A 398 -2.41 -23.58 7.14
CA GLY A 398 -3.20 -22.38 6.88
C GLY A 398 -3.92 -22.43 5.52
N LYS A 399 -3.37 -23.17 4.56
CA LYS A 399 -3.72 -23.03 3.15
C LYS A 399 -5.00 -23.71 2.71
N CYS A 400 -5.57 -24.65 3.48
CA CYS A 400 -6.78 -25.37 3.07
C CYS A 400 -7.86 -25.28 4.13
N GLN A 401 -9.08 -24.88 3.75
CA GLN A 401 -10.19 -24.70 4.67
C GLN A 401 -11.52 -25.12 4.04
N LYS A 402 -12.41 -25.67 4.85
CA LYS A 402 -13.83 -25.84 4.50
C LYS A 402 -14.65 -24.89 5.36
N SER A 403 -15.67 -24.25 4.76
CA SER A 403 -16.56 -23.38 5.52
C SER A 403 -17.96 -23.33 4.93
N SER A 404 -18.95 -23.52 5.79
CA SER A 404 -20.37 -23.20 5.58
C SER A 404 -20.75 -21.80 6.06
N ASN A 405 -19.83 -21.12 6.74
CA ASN A 405 -20.08 -19.89 7.47
C ASN A 405 -19.30 -18.72 6.85
N LYS A 406 -20.01 -17.64 6.50
CA LYS A 406 -19.43 -16.42 5.92
C LYS A 406 -18.32 -15.81 6.78
N ILE A 407 -18.49 -15.74 8.09
CA ILE A 407 -17.50 -15.13 9.00
C ILE A 407 -16.21 -15.95 9.02
N LYS A 408 -16.30 -17.29 9.10
CA LYS A 408 -15.13 -18.17 9.04
C LYS A 408 -14.39 -18.05 7.70
N PHE A 409 -15.14 -17.98 6.59
CA PHE A 409 -14.57 -17.72 5.26
C PHE A 409 -13.79 -16.40 5.23
N GLN A 410 -14.39 -15.32 5.74
CA GLN A 410 -13.76 -14.00 5.81
C GLN A 410 -12.47 -14.02 6.63
N GLN A 411 -12.50 -14.63 7.82
CA GLN A 411 -11.33 -14.74 8.70
C GLN A 411 -10.21 -15.56 8.06
N TRP A 412 -10.54 -16.69 7.45
CA TRP A 412 -9.56 -17.52 6.76
C TRP A 412 -8.93 -16.80 5.57
N LEU A 413 -9.74 -16.10 4.76
CA LEU A 413 -9.24 -15.40 3.59
C LEU A 413 -8.22 -14.33 3.99
N ARG A 414 -8.54 -13.53 5.02
CA ARG A 414 -7.63 -12.53 5.61
C ARG A 414 -6.30 -13.17 5.99
N HIS A 415 -6.34 -14.25 6.78
CA HIS A 415 -5.16 -14.96 7.22
C HIS A 415 -4.30 -15.48 6.05
N GLN A 416 -4.93 -15.94 4.96
CA GLN A 416 -4.19 -16.41 3.78
C GLN A 416 -3.55 -15.29 2.99
N ILE A 417 -4.20 -14.15 2.86
CA ILE A 417 -3.61 -12.98 2.20
C ILE A 417 -2.35 -12.55 2.97
N ASP A 418 -2.45 -12.48 4.30
CA ASP A 418 -1.32 -12.14 5.15
C ASP A 418 -0.17 -13.14 4.98
N THR A 419 -0.49 -14.44 5.04
CA THR A 419 0.51 -15.50 4.96
C THR A 419 1.17 -15.58 3.57
N VAL A 420 0.40 -15.47 2.48
CA VAL A 420 0.91 -15.68 1.12
C VAL A 420 1.62 -14.44 0.58
N TYR A 421 1.14 -13.24 0.92
CA TYR A 421 1.57 -11.99 0.28
C TYR A 421 2.34 -11.02 1.18
N ILE A 422 2.17 -11.10 2.51
CA ILE A 422 2.90 -10.23 3.46
C ILE A 422 4.20 -10.92 3.90
N SER A 423 4.14 -12.19 4.33
CA SER A 423 5.33 -12.91 4.83
C SER A 423 6.49 -13.01 3.82
N ARG A 424 6.20 -12.98 2.51
CA ARG A 424 7.23 -12.99 1.45
C ARG A 424 8.08 -11.70 1.39
N ASN A 425 7.61 -10.60 1.97
CA ASN A 425 8.27 -9.30 1.90
C ASN A 425 8.95 -8.87 3.23
N ASP A 426 8.76 -9.63 4.31
CA ASP A 426 9.16 -9.21 5.67
C ASP A 426 10.66 -9.30 5.98
N HIS A 427 11.48 -9.71 5.03
CA HIS A 427 12.94 -9.58 5.17
C HIS A 427 13.48 -8.18 4.86
N LYS A 428 12.62 -7.18 4.57
CA LYS A 428 13.02 -5.78 4.34
C LYS A 428 12.20 -4.71 5.09
N GLN A 429 11.41 -5.09 6.10
CA GLN A 429 10.60 -4.12 6.85
C GLN A 429 11.43 -3.25 7.80
N ASN A 430 11.73 -2.02 7.39
CA ASN A 430 12.06 -0.92 8.32
C ASN A 430 11.38 0.41 7.95
N ILE A 431 10.72 0.52 6.78
CA ILE A 431 10.16 1.80 6.30
C ILE A 431 8.62 1.84 6.37
N SER A 432 7.93 0.72 6.13
CA SER A 432 6.46 0.65 6.21
C SER A 432 5.93 0.68 7.65
N SER A 433 6.62 0.03 8.60
CA SER A 433 6.22 0.00 10.01
C SER A 433 6.25 1.37 10.68
N LEU A 434 7.25 2.21 10.36
CA LEU A 434 7.33 3.59 10.83
C LEU A 434 6.17 4.46 10.32
N PHE A 435 5.72 4.22 9.09
CA PHE A 435 4.62 4.99 8.51
C PHE A 435 3.29 4.63 9.20
N PHE A 436 2.97 3.34 9.36
CA PHE A 436 1.68 2.91 9.91
C PHE A 436 1.57 2.98 11.44
N GLN A 437 2.68 2.92 12.19
CA GLN A 437 2.64 3.15 13.64
C GLN A 437 2.20 4.57 14.02
N HIS A 438 2.38 5.55 13.14
CA HIS A 438 1.84 6.90 13.33
C HIS A 438 0.33 7.02 13.08
N TYR A 439 -0.30 6.09 12.35
CA TYR A 439 -1.74 6.13 12.07
C TYR A 439 -2.59 5.31 13.03
N SER A 440 -2.03 4.28 13.67
CA SER A 440 -2.78 3.45 14.65
C SER A 440 -2.90 4.07 16.04
N SER A 441 -2.39 5.29 16.24
CA SER A 441 -2.38 6.01 17.51
C SER A 441 -3.28 7.27 17.53
N TYR A 442 -4.12 7.47 16.51
CA TYR A 442 -5.11 8.55 16.43
C TYR A 442 -6.55 8.06 16.27
#